data_AF-A0A6M3JRY9-F1
#
_entry.id   AF-A0A6M3JRY9-F1
#
_cell.length_a   1.000
_cell.length_b   1.000
_cell.length_c   1.000
_cell.angle_alpha   90.00
_cell.angle_beta   90.00
_cell.angle_gamma   90.00
#
_symmetry.space_group_name_H-M   'P 1'
#
loop_
_entity.id
_entity.type
_entity.pdbx_description
1 polymer ?
#
loop_
_entity_poly.entity_id
_entity_poly.type
_entity_poly.pdbx_seq_one_letter_code
_entity_poly.pdbx_strand_id
1 'polypeptide(L)' 'MKQLLGLLFVIGSIVLGVWLGVFVMFIGGIIQFIQACQVNPVNGYGITIGVLKFLSSGLIGWLTFGILFSFGAVLLDSK' A
#
# COMPACT_ATOMS: atom_id res chain seq x y z
N MET A 1 -28.69 6.26 2.61
CA MET A 1 -27.96 4.97 2.61
C MET A 1 -26.75 5.01 1.66
N LYS A 2 -26.95 5.19 0.34
CA LYS A 2 -25.85 5.19 -0.65
C LYS A 2 -24.76 6.28 -0.40
N GLN A 3 -25.18 7.49 -0.03
CA GLN A 3 -24.26 8.59 0.28
C GLN A 3 -23.39 8.34 1.52
N LEU A 4 -23.96 7.72 2.56
CA LEU A 4 -23.22 7.37 3.78
C LEU A 4 -22.15 6.30 3.48
N LEU A 5 -22.51 5.32 2.63
CA LEU A 5 -21.62 4.28 2.14
C LEU A 5 -20.46 4.87 1.31
N GLY A 6 -20.78 5.77 0.38
CA GLY A 6 -19.77 6.43 -0.44
C GLY A 6 -18.77 7.26 0.39
N LEU A 7 -19.25 8.00 1.40
CA LEU A 7 -18.37 8.73 2.33
C LEU A 7 -17.45 7.80 3.12
N LEU A 8 -17.99 6.65 3.59
CA LEU A 8 -17.20 5.66 4.31
C LEU A 8 -16.09 5.06 3.45
N PHE A 9 -16.37 4.81 2.16
CA PHE A 9 -15.37 4.33 1.20
C PHE A 9 -14.26 5.35 0.94
N VAL A 10 -14.59 6.64 0.86
CA VAL A 10 -13.60 7.72 0.67
C VAL A 10 -12.69 7.86 1.89
N ILE A 11 -13.24 7.79 3.11
CA ILE A 11 -12.40 7.84 4.33
C ILE A 11 -11.58 6.55 4.45
N GLY A 12 -12.20 5.40 4.15
CA GLY A 12 -11.54 4.10 4.16
C GLY A 12 -10.39 4.01 3.16
N SER A 13 -10.51 4.64 1.98
CA SER A 13 -9.45 4.63 0.96
C SER A 13 -8.18 5.34 1.44
N ILE A 14 -8.31 6.43 2.18
CA ILE A 14 -7.18 7.18 2.75
C ILE A 14 -6.48 6.32 3.80
N VAL A 15 -7.24 5.79 4.75
CA VAL A 15 -6.70 4.98 5.85
C VAL A 15 -6.02 3.72 5.31
N LEU A 16 -6.68 2.99 4.41
CA LEU A 16 -6.12 1.78 3.81
C LEU A 16 -4.94 2.07 2.89
N GLY A 17 -4.97 3.14 2.10
CA GLY A 17 -3.88 3.53 1.21
C GLY A 17 -2.60 3.86 1.99
N VAL A 18 -2.72 4.65 3.07
CA VAL A 18 -1.60 4.97 3.96
C VAL A 18 -1.11 3.72 4.69
N TRP A 19 -2.03 2.92 5.25
CA TRP A 19 -1.66 1.71 5.99
C TRP A 19 -0.94 0.69 5.11
N LEU A 20 -1.45 0.39 3.91
CA LEU A 20 -0.80 -0.53 2.97
C LEU A 20 0.54 0.01 2.46
N GLY A 21 0.63 1.31 2.15
CA GLY A 21 1.89 1.93 1.73
C GLY A 21 2.97 1.81 2.80
N VAL A 22 2.65 2.15 4.04
CA VAL A 22 3.56 2.05 5.19
C VAL A 22 3.93 0.59 5.47
N PHE A 23 2.97 -0.33 5.42
CA PHE A 23 3.19 -1.76 5.63
C PHE A 23 4.17 -2.34 4.58
N VAL A 24 3.95 -2.05 3.30
CA VAL A 24 4.84 -2.54 2.23
C VAL A 24 6.23 -1.92 2.35
N MET A 25 6.32 -0.64 2.73
CA MET A 25 7.60 0.03 2.91
C MET A 25 8.43 -0.61 4.03
N PHE A 26 7.86 -0.74 5.23
CA PHE A 26 8.59 -1.20 6.41
C PHE A 26 8.72 -2.72 6.46
N ILE A 27 7.61 -3.44 6.39
CA ILE A 27 7.60 -4.90 6.56
C ILE A 27 8.01 -5.59 5.27
N GLY A 28 7.50 -5.14 4.13
CA GLY A 28 7.84 -5.71 2.83
C GLY A 28 9.23 -5.33 2.32
N GLY A 29 9.66 -4.09 2.55
CA GLY A 29 10.91 -3.55 2.02
C GLY A 29 12.07 -3.63 3.00
N ILE A 30 12.03 -2.80 4.05
CA ILE A 30 13.15 -2.59 4.97
C ILE A 30 13.47 -3.85 5.78
N ILE A 31 12.47 -4.51 6.37
CA ILE A 31 12.70 -5.73 7.16
C ILE A 31 13.28 -6.84 6.27
N GLN A 32 12.74 -7.02 5.07
CA GLN A 32 13.25 -8.01 4.11
C GLN A 32 14.70 -7.71 3.71
N PHE A 33 15.03 -6.44 3.47
CA PHE A 33 16.40 -6.01 3.19
C PHE A 33 17.36 -6.36 4.34
N ILE A 34 17.00 -5.99 5.57
CA ILE A 34 17.83 -6.25 6.77
C ILE A 34 18.04 -7.74 6.95
N GLN A 35 16.97 -8.54 6.86
CA GLN A 35 17.05 -9.98 7.00
C GLN A 35 17.97 -10.59 5.94
N ALA A 36 17.84 -10.18 4.68
CA ALA A 36 18.65 -10.68 3.58
C ALA A 36 20.15 -10.37 3.74
N CYS A 37 20.50 -9.25 4.40
CA CYS A 37 21.87 -8.89 4.77
C CYS A 37 22.42 -9.71 5.95
N GLN A 38 21.56 -10.20 6.85
CA GLN A 38 21.98 -10.93 8.06
C GLN A 38 22.18 -12.43 7.83
N VAL A 39 21.68 -12.99 6.73
CA VAL A 39 21.87 -14.42 6.40
C VAL A 39 23.29 -14.67 5.87
N ASN A 40 23.88 -15.81 6.23
CA ASN A 40 25.12 -16.31 5.66
C ASN A 40 24.89 -17.62 4.89
N PRO A 41 25.14 -17.67 3.56
CA PRO A 41 25.64 -16.58 2.72
C PRO A 41 24.59 -15.47 2.49
N VAL A 42 25.07 -14.26 2.19
CA VAL A 42 24.22 -13.08 1.95
C VAL A 42 23.27 -13.33 0.78
N ASN A 43 22.00 -12.99 0.97
CA ASN A 43 20.97 -13.17 -0.05
C ASN A 43 20.78 -11.89 -0.89
N GLY A 44 21.55 -11.75 -1.98
CA GLY A 44 21.46 -10.60 -2.89
C GLY A 44 20.08 -10.43 -3.56
N TYR A 45 19.34 -11.51 -3.80
CA TYR A 45 17.99 -11.44 -4.34
C TYR A 45 16.99 -10.84 -3.34
N GLY A 46 17.10 -11.25 -2.08
CA GLY A 46 16.29 -10.71 -0.98
C GLY A 46 16.51 -9.22 -0.78
N ILE A 47 17.77 -8.77 -0.88
CA ILE A 47 18.17 -7.36 -0.83
C ILE A 47 17.51 -6.57 -1.96
N THR A 48 17.65 -7.06 -3.20
CA THR A 48 17.13 -6.38 -4.39
C THR A 48 15.61 -6.22 -4.33
N ILE A 49 14.90 -7.27 -3.92
CA ILE A 49 13.44 -7.20 -3.74
C ILE A 49 13.05 -6.26 -2.61
N GLY A 50 13.78 -6.27 -1.49
CA GLY A 50 13.50 -5.35 -0.38
C GLY A 50 13.58 -3.88 -0.81
N VAL A 51 14.61 -3.52 -1.58
CA VAL A 51 14.76 -2.17 -2.15
C VAL A 51 13.63 -1.87 -3.15
N LEU A 52 13.29 -2.81 -4.02
CA LEU A 52 12.22 -2.63 -5.00
C LEU A 52 10.86 -2.39 -4.32
N LYS A 53 10.56 -3.12 -3.25
CA LYS A 53 9.33 -2.96 -2.45
C LYS A 53 9.30 -1.63 -1.72
N PHE A 54 10.45 -1.17 -1.21
CA PHE A 54 10.57 0.16 -0.61
C PHE A 54 10.25 1.26 -1.63
N LEU A 55 10.84 1.21 -2.83
CA LEU A 55 10.61 2.21 -3.88
C LEU A 55 9.17 2.17 -4.43
N SER A 56 8.58 0.99 -4.56
CA SER A 56 7.21 0.80 -5.06
C SER A 56 6.12 1.00 -4.01
N SER A 57 6.48 1.18 -2.73
CA SER A 57 5.51 1.35 -1.63
C SER A 57 4.58 2.55 -1.83
N GLY A 58 5.12 3.67 -2.35
CA GLY A 58 4.32 4.84 -2.69
C GLY A 58 3.32 4.57 -3.80
N LEU A 59 3.74 3.88 -4.86
CA LEU A 59 2.86 3.45 -5.96
C LEU A 59 1.72 2.56 -5.45
N ILE A 60 2.01 1.61 -4.55
CA ILE A 60 0.99 0.72 -3.98
C ILE A 60 -0.01 1.49 -3.11
N GLY A 61 0.46 2.44 -2.31
CA GLY A 61 -0.41 3.32 -1.51
C GLY A 61 -1.33 4.16 -2.39
N TRP A 62 -0.79 4.79 -3.45
CA TRP A 62 -1.56 5.58 -4.41
C TRP A 62 -2.56 4.76 -5.21
N LEU A 63 -2.19 3.55 -5.66
CA LEU A 63 -3.10 2.65 -6.37
C LEU A 63 -4.26 2.20 -5.47
N THR A 64 -3.95 1.84 -4.23
CA THR A 64 -4.97 1.46 -3.24
C THR A 64 -5.94 2.61 -3.01
N PHE A 65 -5.41 3.81 -2.76
CA PHE A 65 -6.23 5.00 -2.60
C PHE A 65 -7.09 5.26 -3.85
N GLY A 66 -6.49 5.28 -5.05
CA GLY A 66 -7.18 5.60 -6.30
C GLY A 66 -8.32 4.64 -6.64
N ILE A 67 -8.13 3.34 -6.43
CA ILE A 67 -9.16 2.32 -6.69
C ILE A 67 -10.33 2.47 -5.71
N LEU A 68 -10.05 2.56 -4.41
CA LEU A 68 -11.10 2.68 -3.39
C LEU A 68 -11.81 4.05 -3.44
N PHE A 69 -11.06 5.10 -3.72
CA PHE A 69 -11.62 6.45 -3.88
C PHE A 69 -12.52 6.56 -5.11
N SER A 70 -12.08 6.05 -6.26
CA SER A 70 -12.91 6.07 -7.48
C SER A 70 -14.22 5.29 -7.30
N PHE A 71 -14.18 4.14 -6.62
CA PHE A 71 -15.38 3.39 -6.28
C PHE A 71 -16.32 4.16 -5.34
N GLY A 72 -15.77 4.79 -4.30
CA GLY A 72 -16.53 5.66 -3.39
C GLY A 72 -17.14 6.88 -4.09
N ALA A 73 -16.41 7.49 -5.01
CA ALA A 73 -16.86 8.64 -5.79
C ALA A 73 -18.01 8.27 -6.74
N VAL A 74 -17.94 7.14 -7.44
CA VAL A 74 -19.03 6.65 -8.31
C VAL A 74 -20.30 6.35 -7.50
N LEU A 75 -20.16 5.80 -6.30
CA LEU A 75 -21.29 5.56 -5.40
C LEU A 75 -21.92 6.85 -4.85
N LEU A 76 -21.14 7.91 -4.71
CA LEU A 76 -21.64 9.24 -4.32
C LEU A 76 -22.35 9.95 -5.47
N ASP A 77 -21.87 9.75 -6.70
CA ASP A 77 -22.43 10.38 -7.91
C ASP A 77 -23.66 9.65 -8.45
N SER A 78 -23.85 8.38 -8.09
CA SER A 78 -25.08 7.62 -8.34
C SER A 78 -26.23 8.14 -7.47
N LYS A 79 -26.81 9.28 -7.88
CA LYS A 79 -28.10 9.79 -7.40
C LYS A 79 -29.24 8.81 -7.73
#